data_AF-A0A1S2PMD5-F1
#
_entry.id   AF-A0A1S2PMD5-F1
#
_cell.length_a   1.000
_cell.length_b   1.000
_cell.length_c   1.000
_cell.angle_alpha   90.00
_cell.angle_beta   90.00
_cell.angle_gamma   90.00
#
_symmetry.space_group_name_H-M   'P 1'
#
loop_
_entity.id
_entity.type
_entity.pdbx_description
1 polymer ?
#
loop_
_entity_poly.entity_id
_entity_poly.type
_entity_poly.pdbx_seq_one_letter_code
_entity_poly.pdbx_strand_id
1 'polypeptide(L)'
;MTDDVVVRNRLAALLPEAEAQEMRDCWDIGEQEAGLGLLVAGLLAHQLPISETARAQISVLAETWGERELRTPQILRCRGDDARTQLELIERADDIVIESSGGADVAPANVLVPWITCTRCGHALMRTHTREPWGGLSYLAENYVITSPESGAVLRSFPADSAGAAFAALLTECAEPTNDRW
;
A
#
# COMPACT_ATOMS: atom_id res chain seq x y z
N MET A 1 -10.72 5.52 -13.87
CA MET A 1 -11.47 4.61 -14.76
C MET A 1 -10.58 3.88 -15.78
N THR A 2 -9.66 4.54 -16.51
CA THR A 2 -8.69 3.83 -17.38
C THR A 2 -7.58 3.13 -16.61
N ASP A 3 -7.16 3.70 -15.47
CA ASP A 3 -6.09 3.14 -14.63
C ASP A 3 -6.50 1.80 -14.00
N ASP A 4 -7.75 1.71 -13.54
CA ASP A 4 -8.30 0.51 -12.87
C ASP A 4 -8.31 -0.72 -13.78
N VAL A 5 -8.63 -0.53 -15.07
CA VAL A 5 -8.62 -1.61 -16.08
C VAL A 5 -7.18 -2.04 -16.39
N VAL A 6 -6.23 -1.11 -16.42
CA VAL A 6 -4.82 -1.42 -16.64
C VAL A 6 -4.26 -2.21 -15.45
N VAL A 7 -4.54 -1.76 -14.23
CA VAL A 7 -4.17 -2.46 -12.99
C VAL A 7 -4.80 -3.86 -12.97
N ARG A 8 -6.10 -3.97 -13.27
CA ARG A 8 -6.78 -5.27 -13.40
C ARG A 8 -6.04 -6.23 -14.31
N ASN A 9 -5.80 -5.80 -15.56
CA ASN A 9 -5.21 -6.67 -16.57
C ASN A 9 -3.78 -7.07 -16.21
N ARG A 10 -3.01 -6.16 -15.62
CA ARG A 10 -1.66 -6.44 -15.14
C ARG A 10 -1.66 -7.47 -14.00
N LEU A 11 -2.60 -7.38 -13.06
CA LEU A 11 -2.71 -8.32 -11.95
C LEU A 11 -3.23 -9.68 -12.40
N ALA A 12 -4.23 -9.70 -13.29
CA ALA A 12 -4.73 -10.93 -13.88
C ALA A 12 -3.63 -11.70 -14.64
N ALA A 13 -2.70 -10.99 -15.29
CA ALA A 13 -1.55 -11.59 -15.96
C ALA A 13 -0.54 -12.28 -15.02
N LEU A 14 -0.68 -12.13 -13.69
CA LEU A 14 0.12 -12.87 -12.72
C LEU A 14 -0.39 -14.30 -12.50
N LEU A 15 -1.60 -14.63 -12.94
CA LEU A 15 -2.26 -15.90 -12.70
C LEU A 15 -2.29 -16.78 -13.96
N PRO A 16 -2.48 -18.10 -13.81
CA PRO A 16 -2.91 -18.96 -14.91
C PRO A 16 -4.24 -18.45 -15.50
N GLU A 17 -4.43 -18.58 -16.81
CA GLU A 17 -5.54 -17.93 -17.52
C GLU A 17 -6.94 -18.27 -16.96
N ALA A 18 -7.17 -19.50 -16.49
CA ALA A 18 -8.44 -19.88 -15.88
C ALA A 18 -8.75 -19.06 -14.62
N GLU A 19 -7.78 -18.93 -13.71
CA GLU A 19 -7.93 -18.16 -12.47
C GLU A 19 -7.92 -16.65 -12.74
N ALA A 20 -7.14 -16.21 -13.74
CA ALA A 20 -7.17 -14.84 -14.22
C ALA A 20 -8.57 -14.45 -14.74
N GLN A 21 -9.26 -15.36 -15.41
CA GLN A 21 -10.62 -15.13 -15.88
C GLN A 21 -11.62 -15.06 -14.72
N GLU A 22 -11.55 -15.98 -13.74
CA GLU A 22 -12.41 -15.93 -12.56
C GLU A 22 -12.25 -14.62 -11.78
N MET A 23 -11.00 -14.15 -11.59
CA MET A 23 -10.72 -12.84 -11.01
C MET A 23 -11.38 -11.70 -11.81
N ARG A 24 -11.25 -11.72 -13.14
CA ARG A 24 -11.84 -10.70 -14.03
C ARG A 24 -13.36 -10.70 -13.96
N ASP A 25 -13.97 -11.88 -13.95
CA ASP A 25 -15.42 -12.05 -13.86
C ASP A 25 -15.97 -11.42 -12.58
N CYS A 26 -15.30 -11.61 -11.43
CA CYS A 26 -15.64 -10.92 -10.18
C CYS A 26 -15.63 -9.40 -10.33
N TRP A 27 -14.58 -8.84 -10.95
CA TRP A 27 -14.47 -7.39 -11.11
C TRP A 27 -15.50 -6.82 -12.08
N ASP A 28 -15.85 -7.56 -13.13
CA ASP A 28 -16.85 -7.15 -14.12
C ASP A 28 -18.27 -7.07 -13.54
N ILE A 29 -18.54 -7.82 -12.46
CA ILE A 29 -19.83 -7.77 -11.74
C ILE A 29 -19.79 -6.88 -10.48
N GLY A 30 -18.69 -6.19 -10.22
CA GLY A 30 -18.55 -5.29 -9.07
C GLY A 30 -18.20 -5.98 -7.74
N GLU A 31 -17.63 -7.18 -7.79
CA GLU A 31 -17.15 -7.95 -6.62
C GLU A 31 -15.61 -7.87 -6.54
N GLN A 32 -15.07 -6.66 -6.37
CA GLN A 32 -13.62 -6.44 -6.47
C GLN A 32 -12.85 -7.14 -5.33
N GLU A 33 -13.41 -7.18 -4.12
CA GLU A 33 -12.87 -7.84 -2.94
C GLU A 33 -12.73 -9.35 -3.15
N ALA A 34 -13.75 -9.97 -3.74
CA ALA A 34 -13.73 -11.40 -4.09
C ALA A 34 -12.65 -11.68 -5.13
N GLY A 35 -12.55 -10.85 -6.17
CA GLY A 35 -11.49 -10.97 -7.18
C GLY A 35 -10.09 -10.79 -6.60
N LEU A 36 -9.90 -9.87 -5.64
CA LEU A 36 -8.63 -9.72 -4.90
C LEU A 36 -8.31 -10.97 -4.09
N GLY A 37 -9.32 -11.55 -3.45
CA GLY A 37 -9.19 -12.81 -2.73
C GLY A 37 -8.74 -13.96 -3.62
N LEU A 38 -9.34 -14.09 -4.81
CA LEU A 38 -8.95 -15.08 -5.82
C LEU A 38 -7.51 -14.87 -6.30
N LEU A 39 -7.11 -13.62 -6.56
CA LEU A 39 -5.74 -13.28 -6.94
C LEU A 39 -4.73 -13.74 -5.90
N VAL A 40 -4.92 -13.37 -4.64
CA VAL A 40 -3.97 -13.73 -3.57
C VAL A 40 -3.97 -15.25 -3.32
N ALA A 41 -5.14 -15.90 -3.39
CA ALA A 41 -5.24 -17.34 -3.25
C ALA A 41 -4.51 -18.10 -4.37
N GLY A 42 -4.68 -17.68 -5.64
CA GLY A 42 -4.01 -18.28 -6.79
C GLY A 42 -2.48 -18.12 -6.73
N LEU A 43 -2.00 -16.91 -6.40
CA LEU A 43 -0.57 -16.66 -6.20
C LEU A 43 0.04 -17.59 -5.14
N LEU A 44 -0.66 -17.80 -4.02
CA LEU A 44 -0.21 -18.71 -2.96
C LEU A 44 -0.30 -20.18 -3.36
N ALA A 45 -1.39 -20.60 -4.00
CA ALA A 45 -1.61 -21.99 -4.41
C ALA A 45 -0.55 -22.46 -5.40
N HIS A 46 -0.18 -21.61 -6.36
CA HIS A 46 0.81 -21.92 -7.40
C HIS A 46 2.23 -21.48 -7.07
N GLN A 47 2.45 -20.83 -5.92
CA GLN A 47 3.75 -20.28 -5.53
C GLN A 47 4.35 -19.37 -6.62
N LEU A 48 3.49 -18.56 -7.24
CA LEU A 48 3.88 -17.71 -8.36
C LEU A 48 4.71 -16.53 -7.83
N PRO A 49 5.92 -16.31 -8.38
CA PRO A 49 6.76 -15.21 -7.95
C PRO A 49 6.14 -13.87 -8.38
N ILE A 50 6.09 -12.90 -7.46
CA ILE A 50 5.65 -11.54 -7.74
C ILE A 50 6.73 -10.52 -7.38
N SER A 51 6.85 -9.46 -8.20
CA SER A 51 7.65 -8.29 -7.86
C SER A 51 7.10 -7.58 -6.63
N GLU A 52 7.96 -6.90 -5.85
CA GLU A 52 7.48 -6.07 -4.74
C GLU A 52 6.59 -4.91 -5.19
N THR A 53 6.74 -4.40 -6.42
CA THR A 53 5.78 -3.44 -6.99
C THR A 53 4.39 -4.04 -7.11
N ALA A 54 4.27 -5.30 -7.55
CA ALA A 54 3.00 -6.00 -7.60
C ALA A 54 2.46 -6.29 -6.20
N ARG A 55 3.33 -6.70 -5.26
CA ARG A 55 2.96 -6.91 -3.85
C ARG A 55 2.41 -5.62 -3.22
N ALA A 56 3.11 -4.50 -3.39
CA ALA A 56 2.68 -3.18 -2.93
C ALA A 56 1.34 -2.77 -3.56
N GLN A 57 1.17 -2.96 -4.87
CA GLN A 57 -0.09 -2.67 -5.57
C GLN A 57 -1.26 -3.50 -5.01
N ILE A 58 -1.05 -4.80 -4.77
CA ILE A 58 -2.06 -5.68 -4.17
C ILE A 58 -2.39 -5.21 -2.75
N SER A 59 -1.38 -4.81 -1.96
CA SER A 59 -1.60 -4.24 -0.63
C SER A 59 -2.43 -2.96 -0.68
N VAL A 60 -2.20 -2.09 -1.67
CA VAL A 60 -2.94 -0.83 -1.85
C VAL A 60 -4.39 -1.07 -2.24
N LEU A 61 -4.65 -2.07 -3.09
CA LEU A 61 -6.03 -2.47 -3.41
C LEU A 61 -6.74 -3.05 -2.18
N ALA A 62 -6.04 -3.86 -1.37
CA ALA A 62 -6.60 -4.37 -0.12
C ALA A 62 -6.97 -3.23 0.85
N GLU A 63 -6.14 -2.20 0.97
CA GLU A 63 -6.47 -1.00 1.76
C GLU A 63 -7.69 -0.27 1.18
N THR A 64 -7.69 -0.03 -0.13
CA THR A 64 -8.75 0.73 -0.83
C THR A 64 -10.13 0.07 -0.67
N TRP A 65 -10.16 -1.27 -0.62
CA TRP A 65 -11.41 -2.04 -0.49
C TRP A 65 -11.67 -2.55 0.93
N GLY A 66 -10.94 -2.05 1.95
CA GLY A 66 -11.18 -2.43 3.35
C GLY A 66 -10.81 -3.87 3.71
N GLU A 67 -10.05 -4.55 2.85
CA GLU A 67 -9.62 -5.95 2.96
C GLU A 67 -8.23 -6.09 3.60
N ARG A 68 -7.56 -5.00 3.97
CA ARG A 68 -6.16 -5.01 4.43
C ARG A 68 -5.90 -6.02 5.54
N GLU A 69 -6.69 -6.00 6.62
CA GLU A 69 -6.45 -6.87 7.78
C GLU A 69 -6.57 -8.35 7.42
N LEU A 70 -7.51 -8.68 6.53
CA LEU A 70 -7.70 -10.04 6.06
C LEU A 70 -6.58 -10.49 5.12
N ARG A 71 -6.09 -9.59 4.26
CA ARG A 71 -5.18 -9.93 3.14
C ARG A 71 -3.70 -9.76 3.47
N THR A 72 -3.31 -8.84 4.36
CA THR A 72 -1.90 -8.57 4.65
C THR A 72 -1.10 -9.84 5.01
N PRO A 73 -1.58 -10.74 5.89
CA PRO A 73 -0.86 -11.97 6.20
C PRO A 73 -0.74 -12.95 5.01
N GLN A 74 -1.65 -12.87 4.04
CA GLN A 74 -1.62 -13.68 2.82
C GLN A 74 -0.64 -13.07 1.81
N ILE A 75 -0.72 -11.75 1.61
CA ILE A 75 0.15 -10.97 0.72
C ILE A 75 1.62 -11.14 1.13
N LEU A 76 1.94 -11.09 2.42
CA LEU A 76 3.31 -11.30 2.92
C LEU A 76 3.83 -12.72 2.68
N ARG A 77 2.96 -13.73 2.54
CA ARG A 77 3.35 -15.10 2.22
C ARG A 77 3.55 -15.36 0.73
N CYS A 78 3.14 -14.42 -0.14
CA CYS A 78 3.39 -14.56 -1.58
C CYS A 78 4.90 -14.59 -1.85
N ARG A 79 5.31 -15.47 -2.76
CA ARG A 79 6.71 -15.63 -3.13
C ARG A 79 7.20 -14.39 -3.88
N GLY A 80 8.34 -13.83 -3.46
CA GLY A 80 9.02 -12.77 -4.22
C GLY A 80 9.68 -13.31 -5.48
N ASP A 81 9.86 -12.45 -6.49
CA ASP A 81 10.58 -12.78 -7.74
C ASP A 81 12.10 -12.57 -7.66
N ASP A 82 12.62 -12.24 -6.46
CA ASP A 82 14.02 -11.93 -6.16
C ASP A 82 14.62 -10.79 -7.01
N ALA A 83 13.80 -10.07 -7.79
CA ALA A 83 14.26 -8.97 -8.61
C ALA A 83 14.55 -7.73 -7.76
N ARG A 84 15.60 -6.99 -8.12
CA ARG A 84 15.83 -5.67 -7.50
C ARG A 84 14.67 -4.75 -7.84
N THR A 85 14.04 -4.24 -6.80
CA THR A 85 12.82 -3.45 -6.85
C THR A 85 13.05 -2.11 -6.16
N GLN A 86 12.34 -1.10 -6.65
CA GLN A 86 12.38 0.25 -6.10
C GLN A 86 11.41 0.43 -4.93
N LEU A 87 10.59 -0.57 -4.64
CA LEU A 87 9.59 -0.55 -3.58
C LEU A 87 9.77 -1.75 -2.66
N GLU A 88 9.48 -1.53 -1.38
CA GLU A 88 9.46 -2.54 -0.34
C GLU A 88 8.23 -2.33 0.54
N LEU A 89 7.45 -3.41 0.73
CA LEU A 89 6.34 -3.42 1.66
C LEU A 89 6.89 -3.66 3.09
N ILE A 90 6.51 -2.80 4.03
CA ILE A 90 7.01 -2.87 5.40
C ILE A 90 6.22 -3.93 6.18
N GLU A 91 6.87 -5.05 6.51
CA GLU A 91 6.21 -6.24 7.08
C GLU A 91 5.68 -6.05 8.51
N ARG A 92 6.33 -5.19 9.31
CA ARG A 92 5.99 -4.91 10.71
C ARG A 92 5.97 -3.41 10.98
N ALA A 93 4.90 -2.76 10.54
CA ALA A 93 4.72 -1.34 10.76
C ALA A 93 4.32 -0.99 12.20
N ASP A 94 3.79 -1.95 12.96
CA ASP A 94 3.27 -1.74 14.32
C ASP A 94 4.40 -1.43 15.32
N ASP A 95 5.65 -1.73 14.99
CA ASP A 95 6.82 -1.50 15.84
C ASP A 95 7.44 -0.10 15.65
N ILE A 96 7.09 0.62 14.58
CA ILE A 96 7.63 1.95 14.25
C ILE A 96 6.49 2.96 14.26
N VAL A 97 6.00 3.30 15.45
CA VAL A 97 5.02 4.37 15.64
C VAL A 97 5.76 5.69 15.81
N ILE A 98 5.58 6.60 14.86
CA ILE A 98 6.02 7.99 15.02
C ILE A 98 4.83 8.80 15.56
N GLU A 99 4.91 9.19 16.83
CA GLU A 99 3.93 10.10 17.42
C GLU A 99 4.18 11.52 16.91
N SER A 100 3.20 12.07 16.18
CA SER A 100 3.26 13.49 15.82
C SER A 100 2.95 14.32 17.06
N SER A 101 3.94 15.04 17.59
CA SER A 101 3.77 15.86 18.80
C SER A 101 2.78 17.00 18.55
N GLY A 102 1.52 16.82 18.92
CA GLY A 102 0.55 17.91 19.02
C GLY A 102 0.94 18.83 20.18
N GLY A 103 1.02 20.14 19.93
CA GLY A 103 1.12 21.13 21.00
C GLY A 103 -0.08 21.01 21.97
N ALA A 104 0.10 21.48 23.21
CA ALA A 104 -0.70 21.17 24.40
C ALA A 104 -2.22 21.54 24.38
N ASP A 105 -2.82 21.82 23.23
CA ASP A 105 -4.24 22.20 23.09
C ASP A 105 -4.86 21.72 21.76
N VAL A 106 -4.29 20.67 21.15
CA VAL A 106 -4.62 20.21 19.79
C VAL A 106 -5.13 18.77 19.83
N ALA A 107 -6.02 18.43 18.90
CA ALA A 107 -6.55 17.10 18.60
C ALA A 107 -5.55 15.95 18.85
N PRO A 108 -6.02 14.73 19.21
CA PRO A 108 -5.14 13.61 19.55
C PRO A 108 -4.03 13.46 18.51
N ALA A 109 -2.80 13.32 19.01
CA ALA A 109 -1.62 13.11 18.19
C ALA A 109 -1.86 11.94 17.23
N ASN A 110 -1.86 12.25 15.95
CA ASN A 110 -1.94 11.24 14.91
C ASN A 110 -0.71 10.32 14.97
N VAL A 111 -0.96 9.01 14.90
CA VAL A 111 0.05 7.97 14.84
C VAL A 111 0.36 7.68 13.37
N LEU A 112 1.63 7.83 13.00
CA LEU A 112 2.11 7.44 11.67
C LEU A 112 2.58 5.99 11.70
N VAL A 113 2.00 5.17 10.83
CA VAL A 113 2.31 3.75 10.65
C VAL A 113 2.93 3.57 9.26
N PRO A 114 4.23 3.24 9.16
CA PRO A 114 4.89 3.02 7.87
C PRO A 114 4.20 1.94 7.06
N TRP A 115 4.19 2.06 5.74
CA TRP A 115 3.53 1.06 4.90
C TRP A 115 4.37 0.61 3.72
N ILE A 116 4.80 1.53 2.87
CA ILE A 116 5.58 1.22 1.67
C ILE A 116 6.75 2.18 1.60
N THR A 117 7.98 1.65 1.47
CA THR A 117 9.18 2.47 1.27
C THR A 117 9.65 2.38 -0.17
N CYS A 118 10.11 3.50 -0.71
CA CYS A 118 10.90 3.51 -1.91
C CYS A 118 12.38 3.29 -1.58
N THR A 119 12.97 2.19 -2.02
CA THR A 119 14.37 1.84 -1.76
C THR A 119 15.37 2.71 -2.52
N ARG A 120 14.90 3.53 -3.47
CA ARG A 120 15.76 4.44 -4.27
C ARG A 120 15.94 5.82 -3.63
N CYS A 121 14.84 6.48 -3.26
CA CYS A 121 14.88 7.81 -2.64
C CYS A 121 14.69 7.77 -1.12
N GLY A 122 14.34 6.62 -0.55
CA GLY A 122 14.07 6.46 0.88
C GLY A 122 12.74 7.07 1.35
N HIS A 123 11.94 7.68 0.46
CA HIS A 123 10.61 8.17 0.82
C HIS A 123 9.72 7.01 1.25
N ALA A 124 8.88 7.25 2.27
CA ALA A 124 7.94 6.26 2.77
C ALA A 124 6.50 6.78 2.67
N LEU A 125 5.61 5.94 2.14
CA LEU A 125 4.17 6.11 2.29
C LEU A 125 3.76 5.56 3.66
N MET A 126 3.14 6.41 4.45
CA MET A 126 2.69 6.14 5.82
C MET A 126 1.17 6.27 5.89
N ARG A 127 0.57 5.50 6.79
CA ARG A 127 -0.85 5.60 7.15
C ARG A 127 -0.99 6.36 8.46
N THR A 128 -1.94 7.27 8.50
CA THR A 128 -2.21 8.08 9.69
C THR A 128 -3.39 7.49 10.42
N HIS A 129 -3.23 7.20 11.71
CA HIS A 129 -4.28 6.63 12.55
C HIS A 129 -4.51 7.48 13.79
N THR A 130 -5.74 7.45 14.29
CA THR A 130 -6.06 7.98 15.61
C THR A 130 -5.80 6.91 16.66
N ARG A 131 -5.28 7.29 17.83
CA ARG A 131 -5.23 6.41 19.00
C ARG A 131 -6.61 6.36 19.65
N GLU A 132 -7.20 5.18 19.66
CA GLU A 132 -8.54 4.95 20.21
C GLU A 132 -8.51 4.87 21.74
N PRO A 133 -9.63 5.14 22.45
CA PRO A 133 -9.68 5.12 23.91
C PRO A 133 -9.30 3.77 24.55
N TRP A 134 -9.49 2.65 23.82
CA TRP A 134 -9.08 1.31 24.26
C TRP A 134 -7.60 1.01 23.98
N GLY A 135 -6.84 1.99 23.51
CA GLY A 135 -5.41 1.85 23.21
C GLY A 135 -5.10 1.22 21.86
N GLY A 136 -6.10 0.91 21.03
CA GLY A 136 -5.89 0.49 19.64
C GLY A 136 -5.63 1.69 18.72
N LEU A 137 -5.26 1.40 17.47
CA LEU A 137 -5.33 2.37 16.38
C LEU A 137 -6.72 2.31 15.73
N SER A 138 -7.14 3.40 15.10
CA SER A 138 -8.34 3.42 14.26
C SER A 138 -8.25 2.32 13.21
N TYR A 139 -9.37 1.63 12.96
CA TYR A 139 -9.41 0.50 12.03
C TYR A 139 -9.01 0.91 10.60
N LEU A 140 -9.53 2.04 10.14
CA LEU A 140 -9.15 2.67 8.88
C LEU A 140 -8.11 3.76 9.13
N ALA A 141 -7.25 3.96 8.14
CA ALA A 141 -6.40 5.13 8.08
C ALA A 141 -7.25 6.39 7.87
N GLU A 142 -6.95 7.45 8.63
CA GLU A 142 -7.57 8.76 8.50
C GLU A 142 -7.04 9.50 7.26
N ASN A 143 -5.74 9.33 6.97
CA ASN A 143 -5.04 9.97 5.87
C ASN A 143 -3.80 9.16 5.48
N TYR A 144 -3.28 9.38 4.28
CA TYR A 144 -1.98 8.87 3.85
C TYR A 144 -0.99 10.02 3.70
N VAL A 145 0.26 9.81 4.09
CA VAL A 145 1.32 10.81 3.96
C VAL A 145 2.56 10.21 3.35
N ILE A 146 3.27 10.99 2.54
CA ILE A 146 4.62 10.64 2.08
C ILE A 146 5.62 11.41 2.92
N THR A 147 6.61 10.72 3.49
CA THR A 147 7.66 11.31 4.32
C THR A 147 9.04 11.19 3.69
N SER A 148 9.90 12.16 3.98
CA SER A 148 11.33 12.11 3.64
C SER A 148 12.13 11.33 4.69
N PRO A 149 13.13 10.52 4.30
CA PRO A 149 13.97 9.76 5.21
C PRO A 149 14.85 10.65 6.11
N GLU A 150 15.23 11.85 5.65
CA GLU A 150 16.24 12.68 6.32
C GLU A 150 15.71 13.44 7.54
N SER A 151 14.41 13.75 7.54
CA SER A 151 13.78 14.60 8.56
C SER A 151 12.50 14.03 9.14
N GLY A 152 11.96 12.94 8.55
CA GLY A 152 10.61 12.47 8.85
C GLY A 152 9.52 13.49 8.46
N ALA A 153 9.88 14.56 7.75
CA ALA A 153 8.94 15.60 7.35
C ALA A 153 7.92 15.06 6.36
N VAL A 154 6.66 15.46 6.55
CA VAL A 154 5.58 15.18 5.62
C VAL A 154 5.77 16.02 4.37
N LEU A 155 6.01 15.36 3.24
CA LEU A 155 6.13 15.99 1.92
C LEU A 155 4.75 16.27 1.33
N ARG A 156 3.82 15.31 1.49
CA ARG A 156 2.45 15.40 0.97
C ARG A 156 1.47 14.62 1.85
N SER A 157 0.22 15.04 1.81
CA SER A 157 -0.91 14.38 2.46
C SER A 157 -2.03 14.07 1.45
N PHE A 158 -2.74 13.00 1.72
CA PHE A 158 -3.85 12.49 0.92
C PHE A 158 -5.00 12.08 1.86
N PRO A 159 -6.26 12.30 1.46
CA PRO A 159 -7.41 11.92 2.27
C PRO A 159 -7.59 10.39 2.36
N ALA A 160 -8.43 9.93 3.31
CA ALA A 160 -8.67 8.52 3.64
C ALA A 160 -9.05 7.61 2.46
N ASP A 161 -9.71 8.16 1.43
CA ASP A 161 -10.18 7.43 0.25
C ASP A 161 -9.15 7.40 -0.90
N SER A 162 -7.96 7.94 -0.68
CA SER A 162 -6.98 8.23 -1.74
C SER A 162 -5.71 7.37 -1.67
N ALA A 163 -5.80 6.14 -1.15
CA ALA A 163 -4.67 5.21 -1.04
C ALA A 163 -3.96 4.98 -2.40
N GLY A 164 -4.73 4.74 -3.46
CA GLY A 164 -4.21 4.57 -4.82
C GLY A 164 -3.47 5.80 -5.34
N ALA A 165 -4.02 7.00 -5.09
CA ALA A 165 -3.39 8.26 -5.50
C ALA A 165 -2.10 8.54 -4.71
N ALA A 166 -2.08 8.22 -3.41
CA ALA A 166 -0.90 8.34 -2.56
C ALA A 166 0.21 7.38 -3.01
N PHE A 167 -0.13 6.16 -3.40
CA PHE A 167 0.82 5.21 -3.96
C PHE A 167 1.38 5.66 -5.32
N ALA A 168 0.52 6.17 -6.22
CA ALA A 168 0.96 6.74 -7.49
C ALA A 168 1.88 7.95 -7.29
N ALA A 169 1.62 8.78 -6.28
CA ALA A 169 2.51 9.86 -5.89
C ALA A 169 3.88 9.37 -5.41
N LEU A 170 3.95 8.32 -4.58
CA LEU A 170 5.22 7.73 -4.15
C LEU A 170 6.05 7.24 -5.35
N LEU A 171 5.41 6.61 -6.34
CA LEU A 171 6.06 6.14 -7.56
C LEU A 171 6.63 7.29 -8.42
N THR A 172 5.95 8.44 -8.43
CA THR A 172 6.32 9.59 -9.28
C THR A 172 7.34 10.50 -8.62
N GLU A 173 7.25 10.73 -7.31
CA GLU A 173 8.19 11.59 -6.56
C GLU A 173 9.61 11.04 -6.57
N CYS A 174 9.75 9.72 -6.60
CA CYS A 174 11.04 9.12 -6.77
C CYS A 174 11.71 9.57 -8.08
N ALA A 175 10.93 9.82 -9.15
CA ALA A 175 11.41 10.12 -10.49
C ALA A 175 12.05 11.52 -10.65
N GLU A 176 11.83 12.45 -9.72
CA GLU A 176 12.49 13.75 -9.74
C GLU A 176 13.87 13.65 -9.06
N PRO A 177 15.00 13.70 -9.81
CA PRO A 177 16.27 13.95 -9.17
C PRO A 177 16.18 15.35 -8.54
N THR A 178 16.39 15.44 -7.22
CA THR A 178 16.66 16.70 -6.54
C THR A 178 17.83 17.35 -7.26
N ASN A 179 17.51 18.29 -8.14
CA ASN A 179 18.48 19.05 -8.88
C ASN A 179 18.97 20.18 -7.96
N ASP A 180 19.52 19.80 -6.81
CA ASP A 180 20.18 20.72 -5.89
C ASP A 180 21.57 21.03 -6.45
N ARG A 181 21.59 21.88 -7.47
CA ARG A 181 22.70 22.78 -7.73
C ARG A 181 22.28 24.13 -7.20
N TRP A 182 22.85 24.57 -6.08
CA TRP A 182 23.44 25.91 -5.88
C TRP A 182 24.37 25.87 -4.67
#